data_AF-A0A0F8YHY9-F1
#
_entry.id   AF-A0A0F8YHY9-F1
#
_cell.length_a   1.000
_cell.length_b   1.000
_cell.length_c   1.000
_cell.angle_alpha   90.00
_cell.angle_beta   90.00
_cell.angle_gamma   90.00
#
_symmetry.space_group_name_H-M   'P 1'
#
loop_
_entity.id
_entity.type
_entity.pdbx_description
1 polymer ?
#
loop_
_entity_poly.entity_id
_entity_poly.type
_entity_poly.pdbx_seq_one_letter_code
_entity_poly.pdbx_strand_id
1 'polypeptide(L)'
;WILVFVVIIVESAIAALAFVGSSIETGLPVERFGHVILLTAKNHLPIAVGALILSAAVAIVVSTADSFLLVSANSFVRDVYHRFVHPQASGRTLVFASRLAVVFLGLAAFCASVFATKFLSVALWAYTVYGAAITPALLAAFFWKRATGAGAACAIAGATITTIGWKLSIQKNG
;
A
#
# COMPACT_ATOMS: atom_id res chain seq x y z
N TRP A 1 3.04 -26.94 -4.29
CA TRP A 1 2.72 -27.20 -5.70
C TRP A 1 1.28 -26.82 -6.07
N ILE A 2 0.24 -27.37 -5.42
CA ILE A 2 -1.17 -27.03 -5.72
C ILE A 2 -1.45 -25.52 -5.63
N LEU A 3 -0.99 -24.85 -4.57
CA LEU A 3 -1.17 -23.40 -4.39
C LEU A 3 -0.55 -22.58 -5.53
N VAL A 4 0.61 -22.99 -6.04
CA VAL A 4 1.31 -22.28 -7.12
C VAL A 4 0.51 -22.37 -8.41
N PHE A 5 0.00 -23.57 -8.74
CA PHE A 5 -0.85 -23.75 -9.92
C PHE A 5 -2.14 -22.94 -9.83
N VAL A 6 -2.80 -22.94 -8.67
CA VAL A 6 -4.01 -22.14 -8.46
C VAL A 6 -3.74 -20.66 -8.65
N VAL A 7 -2.66 -20.13 -8.07
CA VAL A 7 -2.27 -18.72 -8.23
C VAL A 7 -2.03 -18.38 -9.69
N ILE A 8 -1.27 -19.20 -10.42
CA ILE A 8 -0.97 -18.95 -11.84
C ILE A 8 -2.27 -18.89 -12.67
N ILE A 9 -3.20 -19.81 -12.43
CA ILE A 9 -4.48 -19.85 -13.14
C ILE A 9 -5.30 -18.60 -12.84
N VAL A 10 -5.40 -18.21 -11.56
CA VAL A 10 -6.17 -17.04 -11.14
C VAL A 10 -5.57 -15.75 -11.69
N GLU A 11 -4.26 -15.55 -11.57
CA GLU A 11 -3.56 -14.37 -12.11
C GLU A 11 -3.72 -14.26 -13.63
N SER A 12 -3.59 -15.39 -14.33
CA SER A 12 -3.76 -15.43 -15.79
C SER A 12 -5.20 -15.07 -16.19
N ALA A 13 -6.19 -15.53 -15.44
CA ALA A 13 -7.60 -15.20 -15.67
C ALA A 13 -7.89 -13.71 -15.42
N ILE A 14 -7.33 -13.12 -14.35
CA ILE A 14 -7.47 -11.69 -14.04
C ILE A 14 -6.79 -10.85 -15.12
N ALA A 15 -5.59 -11.24 -15.56
CA ALA A 15 -4.85 -10.54 -16.62
C ALA A 15 -5.59 -10.59 -17.97
N ALA A 16 -6.15 -11.75 -18.34
CA ALA A 16 -6.97 -11.89 -19.54
C ALA A 16 -8.22 -11.00 -19.48
N LEU A 17 -8.91 -10.98 -18.34
CA LEU A 17 -10.07 -10.11 -18.12
C LEU A 17 -9.69 -8.63 -18.23
N ALA A 18 -8.56 -8.22 -17.66
CA ALA A 18 -8.07 -6.85 -17.75
C ALA A 18 -7.70 -6.47 -19.19
N PHE A 19 -7.06 -7.37 -19.93
CA PHE A 19 -6.69 -7.16 -21.33
C PHE A 19 -7.92 -6.99 -22.22
N VAL A 20 -8.89 -7.92 -22.12
CA VAL A 20 -10.15 -7.85 -22.88
C VAL A 20 -10.97 -6.64 -22.46
N GLY A 21 -11.08 -6.38 -21.15
CA GLY A 21 -11.78 -5.21 -20.63
C GLY A 21 -11.19 -3.89 -21.14
N SER A 22 -9.86 -3.79 -21.21
CA SER A 22 -9.16 -2.62 -21.76
C SER A 22 -9.48 -2.39 -23.24
N SER A 23 -9.73 -3.47 -24.00
CA SER A 23 -10.11 -3.36 -25.42
C SER A 23 -11.57 -2.95 -25.64
N ILE A 24 -12.45 -3.21 -24.68
CA ILE A 24 -13.89 -2.92 -24.78
C ILE A 24 -14.20 -1.53 -24.18
N GLU A 25 -13.63 -1.21 -23.03
CA GLU A 25 -13.83 0.04 -22.30
C GLU A 25 -12.91 1.16 -22.84
N THR A 26 -13.00 1.44 -24.14
CA THR A 26 -12.18 2.46 -24.80
C THR A 26 -12.67 3.87 -24.46
N GLY A 27 -11.78 4.76 -24.02
CA GLY A 27 -12.10 6.17 -23.76
C GLY A 27 -12.29 6.54 -22.28
N LEU A 28 -11.91 5.67 -21.34
CA LEU A 28 -11.87 6.03 -19.94
C LEU A 28 -10.82 7.13 -19.68
N PRO A 29 -11.15 8.17 -18.88
CA PRO A 29 -10.15 9.11 -18.39
C PRO A 29 -9.01 8.37 -17.69
N VAL A 30 -7.79 8.91 -17.75
CA VAL A 30 -6.59 8.27 -17.16
C VAL A 30 -6.78 7.92 -15.68
N GLU A 31 -7.62 8.69 -15.00
CA GLU A 31 -7.94 8.57 -13.58
C GLU A 31 -8.83 7.36 -13.26
N ARG A 32 -9.50 6.80 -14.28
CA ARG A 32 -10.42 5.66 -14.16
C ARG A 32 -9.85 4.35 -14.67
N PHE A 33 -8.61 4.30 -15.17
CA PHE A 33 -8.00 3.05 -15.66
C PHE A 33 -7.97 1.93 -14.60
N GLY A 34 -7.88 2.27 -13.31
CA GLY A 34 -7.98 1.28 -12.23
C GLY A 34 -9.35 0.58 -12.11
N HIS A 35 -10.38 1.06 -12.81
CA HIS A 35 -11.74 0.53 -12.72
C HIS A 35 -12.11 -0.43 -13.86
N VAL A 36 -11.23 -0.65 -14.84
CA VAL A 36 -11.51 -1.44 -16.05
C VAL A 36 -12.05 -2.84 -15.72
N ILE A 37 -11.42 -3.54 -14.78
CA ILE A 37 -11.84 -4.88 -14.36
C ILE A 37 -13.25 -4.85 -13.74
N LEU A 38 -13.53 -3.86 -12.90
CA LEU A 38 -14.82 -3.73 -12.21
C LEU A 38 -15.95 -3.31 -13.15
N LEU A 39 -15.67 -2.40 -14.09
CA LEU A 39 -16.62 -1.97 -15.12
C LEU A 39 -16.94 -3.11 -16.08
N THR A 40 -15.91 -3.83 -16.54
CA THR A 40 -16.08 -5.01 -17.39
C THR A 40 -16.91 -6.09 -16.68
N ALA A 41 -16.60 -6.37 -15.41
CA ALA A 41 -17.36 -7.32 -14.59
C ALA A 41 -18.82 -6.92 -14.42
N LYS A 42 -19.11 -5.63 -14.26
CA LYS A 42 -20.47 -5.13 -14.09
C LYS A 42 -21.28 -5.12 -15.40
N ASN A 43 -20.66 -4.72 -16.51
CA ASN A 43 -21.38 -4.39 -17.74
C ASN A 43 -21.40 -5.53 -18.76
N HIS A 44 -20.40 -6.40 -18.76
CA HIS A 44 -20.16 -7.36 -19.84
C HIS A 44 -20.17 -8.82 -19.42
N LEU A 45 -20.20 -9.13 -18.12
CA LEU A 45 -20.28 -10.49 -17.61
C LEU A 45 -21.69 -10.86 -17.12
N PRO A 46 -22.06 -12.16 -17.12
CA PRO A 46 -23.29 -12.63 -16.50
C PRO A 46 -23.37 -12.19 -15.04
N ILE A 47 -24.57 -11.84 -14.58
CA ILE A 47 -24.79 -11.22 -13.27
C ILE A 47 -24.14 -12.00 -12.11
N ALA A 48 -24.20 -13.33 -12.13
CA ALA A 48 -23.60 -14.18 -11.10
C ALA A 48 -22.07 -14.06 -11.07
N VAL A 49 -21.42 -14.04 -12.24
CA VAL A 49 -19.96 -13.96 -12.36
C VAL A 49 -19.48 -12.53 -12.05
N GLY A 50 -20.19 -11.53 -12.57
CA GLY A 50 -19.90 -10.12 -12.29
C GLY A 50 -19.97 -9.80 -10.79
N ALA A 51 -21.04 -10.23 -10.13
CA ALA A 51 -21.21 -10.07 -8.67
C ALA A 51 -20.11 -10.79 -7.88
N LEU A 52 -19.69 -11.98 -8.32
CA LEU A 52 -18.59 -12.72 -7.71
C LEU A 52 -17.28 -11.91 -7.81
N ILE A 53 -16.93 -11.39 -8.98
CA ILE A 53 -15.70 -10.60 -9.18
C ILE A 53 -15.72 -9.32 -8.33
N LEU A 54 -16.85 -8.61 -8.32
CA LEU A 54 -17.03 -7.41 -7.49
C LEU A 54 -16.86 -7.72 -6.00
N SER A 55 -17.47 -8.81 -5.51
CA SER A 55 -17.33 -9.25 -4.12
C SER A 55 -15.89 -9.67 -3.79
N ALA A 56 -15.21 -10.36 -4.70
CA ALA A 56 -13.82 -10.76 -4.56
C ALA A 56 -12.89 -9.52 -4.49
N ALA A 57 -13.12 -8.51 -5.33
CA ALA A 57 -12.37 -7.27 -5.28
C ALA A 57 -12.51 -6.56 -3.92
N VAL A 58 -13.74 -6.47 -3.38
CA VAL A 58 -13.96 -5.91 -2.04
C VAL A 58 -13.26 -6.74 -0.97
N ALA A 59 -13.36 -8.07 -1.05
CA ALA A 59 -12.70 -8.97 -0.10
C ALA A 59 -11.17 -8.79 -0.08
N ILE A 60 -10.54 -8.69 -1.26
CA ILE A 60 -9.10 -8.45 -1.41
C ILE A 60 -8.69 -7.09 -0.83
N VAL A 61 -9.48 -6.04 -1.06
CA VAL A 61 -9.20 -4.71 -0.52
C VAL A 61 -9.31 -4.73 1.01
N VAL A 62 -10.35 -5.35 1.56
CA VAL A 62 -10.56 -5.45 3.01
C VAL A 62 -9.45 -6.27 3.68
N SER A 63 -9.04 -7.40 3.11
CA SER A 63 -7.95 -8.21 3.67
C SER A 63 -6.60 -7.47 3.68
N THR A 64 -6.36 -6.67 2.65
CA THR A 64 -5.13 -5.87 2.52
C THR A 64 -5.16 -4.69 3.50
N ALA A 65 -6.29 -4.01 3.61
CA ALA A 65 -6.47 -2.90 4.55
C ALA A 65 -6.32 -3.35 6.01
N ASP A 66 -6.90 -4.50 6.38
CA ASP A 66 -6.74 -5.09 7.72
C ASP A 66 -5.27 -5.36 8.04
N SER A 67 -4.56 -6.00 7.10
CA SER A 67 -3.14 -6.32 7.25
C SER A 67 -2.29 -5.06 7.46
N PHE A 68 -2.51 -4.01 6.66
CA PHE A 68 -1.76 -2.76 6.80
C PHE A 68 -2.10 -1.98 8.07
N LEU A 69 -3.38 -1.94 8.47
CA LEU A 69 -3.79 -1.31 9.73
C LEU A 69 -3.19 -2.04 10.93
N LEU A 70 -3.27 -3.37 10.95
CA LEU A 70 -2.78 -4.18 12.05
C LEU A 70 -1.26 -4.11 12.18
N VAL A 71 -0.53 -4.20 11.06
CA VAL A 71 0.94 -4.07 11.06
C VAL A 71 1.36 -2.68 11.53
N SER A 72 0.71 -1.62 11.02
CA SER A 72 1.03 -0.24 11.42
C SER A 72 0.73 0.02 12.89
N ALA A 73 -0.43 -0.46 13.38
CA ALA A 73 -0.80 -0.34 14.79
C ALA A 73 0.16 -1.08 15.71
N ASN A 74 0.54 -2.32 15.35
CA ASN A 74 1.49 -3.10 16.16
C ASN A 74 2.89 -2.49 16.16
N SER A 75 3.38 -2.01 15.03
CA SER A 75 4.66 -1.30 14.96
C SER A 75 4.61 -0.01 15.78
N PHE A 76 3.53 0.78 15.67
CA PHE A 76 3.35 1.99 16.47
C PHE A 76 3.34 1.69 17.97
N VAL A 77 2.58 0.68 18.41
CA VAL A 77 2.52 0.31 19.83
C VAL A 77 3.85 -0.23 20.33
N ARG A 78 4.58 -1.01 19.54
CA ARG A 78 5.87 -1.57 19.97
C ARG A 78 6.98 -0.52 19.97
N ASP A 79 7.02 0.33 18.95
CA ASP A 79 8.14 1.26 18.72
C ASP A 79 7.94 2.58 19.47
N VAL A 80 6.68 3.00 19.70
CA VAL A 80 6.35 4.24 20.41
C VAL A 80 5.84 3.94 21.82
N TYR A 81 4.72 3.24 21.94
CA TYR A 81 4.07 3.05 23.23
C TYR A 81 4.91 2.21 24.20
N HIS A 82 5.36 1.03 23.78
CA HIS A 82 6.17 0.15 24.62
C HIS A 82 7.55 0.76 24.86
N ARG A 83 8.23 1.27 23.82
CA ARG A 83 9.60 1.78 23.99
C ARG A 83 9.71 3.07 24.80
N PHE A 84 8.76 4.00 24.65
CA PHE A 84 8.88 5.35 25.23
C PHE A 84 7.81 5.70 26.27
N VAL A 85 6.59 5.16 26.16
CA VAL A 85 5.50 5.52 27.08
C VAL A 85 5.44 4.56 28.27
N HIS A 86 5.48 3.25 28.02
CA HIS A 86 5.32 2.24 29.06
C HIS A 86 6.16 0.97 28.79
N PRO A 87 7.48 1.01 29.09
CA PRO A 87 8.42 -0.09 28.83
C PRO A 87 8.19 -1.38 29.62
N GLN A 88 7.38 -1.31 30.68
CA GLN A 88 7.04 -2.44 31.53
C GLN A 88 5.59 -2.92 31.29
N ALA A 89 4.98 -2.54 30.16
CA ALA A 89 3.60 -2.92 29.86
C ALA A 89 3.47 -4.45 29.69
N SER A 90 2.46 -5.02 30.36
CA SER A 90 2.14 -6.44 30.21
C SER A 90 1.63 -6.76 28.79
N GLY A 91 1.79 -8.01 28.32
CA GLY A 91 1.30 -8.43 27.00
C GLY A 91 -0.20 -8.13 26.78
N ARG A 92 -1.02 -8.25 27.83
CA ARG A 92 -2.45 -7.90 27.77
C ARG A 92 -2.66 -6.40 27.53
N THR A 93 -1.85 -5.55 28.15
CA THR A 93 -1.87 -4.10 27.96
C THR A 93 -1.43 -3.73 26.55
N LEU A 94 -0.38 -4.36 26.00
CA LEU A 94 0.03 -4.12 24.61
C LEU A 94 -1.07 -4.49 23.61
N VAL A 95 -1.73 -5.64 23.79
CA VAL A 95 -2.83 -6.05 22.89
C VAL A 95 -3.97 -5.04 22.93
N PHE A 96 -4.32 -4.53 24.11
CA PHE A 96 -5.35 -3.50 24.25
C PHE A 96 -4.92 -2.19 23.59
N ALA A 97 -3.67 -1.77 23.79
CA ALA A 97 -3.09 -0.60 23.13
C ALA A 97 -3.10 -0.74 21.60
N SER A 98 -2.77 -1.93 21.06
CA SER A 98 -2.83 -2.20 19.62
C SER A 98 -4.26 -2.07 19.09
N ARG A 99 -5.27 -2.57 19.81
CA ARG A 99 -6.68 -2.40 19.41
C ARG A 99 -7.10 -0.94 19.37
N LEU A 100 -6.70 -0.14 20.36
CA LEU A 100 -6.95 1.30 20.36
C LEU A 100 -6.21 2.00 19.20
N ALA A 101 -4.96 1.62 18.95
CA ALA A 101 -4.18 2.15 17.85
C ALA A 101 -4.80 1.83 16.48
N VAL A 102 -5.36 0.63 16.27
CA VAL A 102 -6.10 0.28 15.04
C VAL A 102 -7.29 1.20 14.85
N VAL A 103 -8.09 1.44 15.89
CA VAL A 103 -9.25 2.35 15.80
C VAL A 103 -8.81 3.78 15.46
N PHE A 104 -7.78 4.29 16.15
CA PHE A 104 -7.25 5.63 15.93
C PHE A 104 -6.67 5.79 14.52
N LEU A 105 -5.81 4.87 14.08
CA LEU A 105 -5.21 4.89 12.75
C LEU A 105 -6.26 4.69 11.65
N GLY A 106 -7.28 3.86 11.89
CA GLY A 106 -8.41 3.66 10.97
C GLY A 106 -9.23 4.94 10.79
N LEU A 107 -9.53 5.66 11.87
CA LEU A 107 -10.18 6.98 11.83
C LEU A 107 -9.33 8.00 11.07
N ALA A 108 -8.02 8.05 11.35
CA ALA A 108 -7.10 8.94 10.65
C ALA A 108 -7.02 8.62 9.15
N ALA A 109 -6.97 7.34 8.79
CA ALA A 109 -6.97 6.89 7.39
C ALA A 109 -8.29 7.21 6.69
N PHE A 110 -9.44 7.05 7.36
CA PHE A 110 -10.74 7.44 6.84
C PHE A 110 -10.81 8.95 6.56
N CYS A 111 -10.40 9.78 7.51
CA CYS A 111 -10.32 11.22 7.31
C CYS A 111 -9.39 11.59 6.15
N ALA A 112 -8.21 10.97 6.06
CA ALA A 112 -7.26 11.22 4.97
C ALA A 112 -7.83 10.78 3.61
N SER A 113 -8.63 9.72 3.56
CA SER A 113 -9.26 9.24 2.34
C SER A 113 -10.22 10.26 1.72
N VAL A 114 -10.85 11.14 2.52
CA VAL A 114 -11.77 12.17 2.02
C VAL A 114 -11.04 13.24 1.22
N PHE A 115 -9.78 13.53 1.55
CA PHE A 115 -8.97 14.53 0.86
C PHE A 115 -8.17 13.97 -0.32
N ALA A 116 -8.17 12.65 -0.51
CA ALA A 116 -7.41 11.98 -1.57
C ALA A 116 -8.13 12.06 -2.92
N THR A 117 -7.77 13.06 -3.74
CA THR A 117 -8.37 13.25 -5.08
C THR A 117 -7.82 12.28 -6.13
N LYS A 118 -6.55 11.87 -6.01
CA LYS A 118 -5.89 10.91 -6.93
C LYS A 118 -5.11 9.83 -6.16
N PHE A 119 -5.83 8.81 -5.70
CA PHE A 119 -5.25 7.71 -4.90
C PHE A 119 -4.01 7.09 -5.56
N LEU A 120 -4.10 6.73 -6.85
CA LEU A 120 -2.99 6.05 -7.55
C LEU A 120 -1.73 6.93 -7.59
N SER A 121 -1.87 8.23 -7.89
CA SER A 121 -0.73 9.15 -7.93
C SER A 121 -0.10 9.35 -6.55
N VAL A 122 -0.93 9.50 -5.51
CA VAL A 122 -0.45 9.64 -4.13
C VAL A 122 0.24 8.37 -3.65
N ALA A 123 -0.33 7.20 -3.95
CA ALA A 123 0.24 5.91 -3.60
C ALA A 123 1.58 5.68 -4.30
N LEU A 124 1.66 5.87 -5.62
CA LEU A 124 2.90 5.72 -6.38
C LEU A 124 4.00 6.65 -5.86
N TRP A 125 3.64 7.88 -5.50
CA TRP A 125 4.59 8.81 -4.91
C TRP A 125 5.10 8.33 -3.54
N ALA A 126 4.22 7.89 -2.64
CA ALA A 126 4.60 7.34 -1.34
C ALA A 126 5.51 6.11 -1.48
N TYR A 127 5.18 5.19 -2.40
CA TYR A 127 6.03 4.03 -2.71
C TYR A 127 7.39 4.43 -3.27
N THR A 128 7.46 5.48 -4.10
CA THR A 128 8.72 5.97 -4.67
C THR A 128 9.63 6.52 -3.58
N VAL A 129 9.09 7.33 -2.66
CA VAL A 129 9.84 7.87 -1.52
C VAL A 129 10.33 6.74 -0.61
N TYR A 130 9.43 5.79 -0.26
CA TYR A 130 9.78 4.65 0.58
C TYR A 130 10.86 3.77 -0.06
N GLY A 131 10.70 3.44 -1.34
CA GLY A 131 11.66 2.65 -2.11
C GLY A 131 13.01 3.35 -2.24
N ALA A 132 13.03 4.63 -2.61
CA ALA A 132 14.26 5.39 -2.76
C ALA A 132 15.00 5.58 -1.42
N ALA A 133 14.28 5.73 -0.31
CA ALA A 133 14.88 5.93 1.00
C ALA A 133 15.45 4.66 1.63
N ILE A 134 14.74 3.54 1.53
CA ILE A 134 15.08 2.32 2.26
C ILE A 134 16.03 1.42 1.47
N THR A 135 15.87 1.34 0.14
CA THR A 135 16.68 0.46 -0.72
C THR A 135 18.19 0.66 -0.54
N PRO A 136 18.77 1.88 -0.62
CA PRO A 136 20.21 2.05 -0.48
C PRO A 136 20.70 1.74 0.94
N ALA A 137 19.92 2.09 1.98
CA ALA A 137 20.26 1.77 3.36
C ALA A 137 20.25 0.25 3.61
N LEU A 138 19.26 -0.45 3.07
CA LEU A 138 19.11 -1.90 3.21
C LEU A 138 20.18 -2.65 2.43
N LEU A 139 20.46 -2.25 1.18
CA LEU A 139 21.55 -2.83 0.38
C LEU A 139 22.90 -2.64 1.07
N ALA A 140 23.17 -1.45 1.61
CA ALA A 140 24.39 -1.20 2.37
C ALA A 140 24.47 -2.12 3.61
N ALA A 141 23.38 -2.32 4.34
CA ALA A 141 23.35 -3.19 5.50
C ALA A 141 23.65 -4.66 5.17
N PHE A 142 23.17 -5.18 4.03
CA PHE A 142 23.40 -6.58 3.63
C PHE A 142 24.76 -6.81 2.97
N PHE A 143 25.22 -5.90 2.11
CA PHE A 143 26.40 -6.13 1.27
C PHE A 143 27.67 -5.41 1.79
N TRP A 144 27.53 -4.44 2.69
CA TRP A 144 28.66 -3.65 3.16
C TRP A 144 28.95 -3.87 4.66
N LYS A 145 30.06 -4.55 4.95
CA LYS A 145 30.52 -4.82 6.32
C LYS A 145 30.80 -3.58 7.19
N ARG A 146 30.89 -2.37 6.59
CA ARG A 146 31.15 -1.09 7.27
C ARG A 146 29.89 -0.22 7.36
N ALA A 147 28.70 -0.75 7.07
CA ALA A 147 27.46 -0.01 7.21
C ALA A 147 27.27 0.43 8.68
N THR A 148 26.96 1.72 8.88
CA THR A 148 26.72 2.30 10.21
C THR A 148 25.29 2.84 10.30
N GLY A 149 24.74 2.89 11.51
CA GLY A 149 23.40 3.45 11.74
C GLY A 149 23.28 4.91 11.32
N ALA A 150 24.33 5.70 11.51
CA ALA A 150 24.38 7.09 11.05
C ALA A 150 24.37 7.19 9.51
N GLY A 151 25.09 6.30 8.81
CA GLY A 151 25.07 6.22 7.35
C GLY A 151 23.68 5.86 6.80
N ALA A 152 22.98 4.94 7.46
CA ALA A 152 21.60 4.59 7.11
C ALA A 152 20.64 5.78 7.30
N ALA A 153 20.76 6.52 8.41
CA ALA A 153 19.95 7.71 8.65
C ALA A 153 20.20 8.80 7.60
N CYS A 154 21.47 9.05 7.24
CA CYS A 154 21.82 10.01 6.19
C CYS A 154 21.29 9.58 4.80
N ALA A 155 21.32 8.28 4.49
CA ALA A 155 20.78 7.77 3.23
C ALA A 155 19.26 7.96 3.15
N ILE A 156 18.53 7.62 4.21
CA ILE A 156 17.07 7.80 4.28
C ILE A 156 16.71 9.28 4.16
N ALA A 157 17.40 10.16 4.91
CA ALA A 157 17.16 11.60 4.88
C ALA A 157 17.50 12.19 3.50
N GLY A 158 18.66 11.85 2.94
CA GLY A 158 19.11 12.32 1.63
C GLY A 158 18.15 11.93 0.53
N ALA A 159 17.77 10.65 0.45
CA ALA A 159 16.81 10.17 -0.53
C ALA A 159 15.45 10.87 -0.41
N THR A 160 14.93 11.03 0.81
CA THR A 160 13.66 11.73 1.06
C THR A 160 13.72 13.17 0.55
N ILE A 161 14.80 13.90 0.87
CA ILE A 161 15.00 15.28 0.42
C ILE A 161 15.11 15.34 -1.11
N THR A 162 15.87 14.44 -1.74
CA THR A 162 16.02 14.40 -3.19
C THR A 162 14.69 14.12 -3.89
N THR A 163 13.90 13.16 -3.41
CA THR A 163 12.60 12.83 -4.04
C THR A 163 11.58 13.96 -3.89
N ILE A 164 11.51 14.59 -2.71
CA ILE A 164 10.65 15.76 -2.50
C ILE A 164 11.10 16.94 -3.37
N GLY A 165 12.41 17.22 -3.39
CA GLY A 165 13.01 18.28 -4.19
C GLY A 165 12.71 18.11 -5.68
N TRP A 166 12.91 16.89 -6.21
CA TRP A 166 12.61 16.56 -7.61
C TRP A 166 11.14 16.80 -7.95
N LYS A 167 10.22 16.39 -7.07
CA LYS A 167 8.78 16.59 -7.27
C LYS A 167 8.39 18.07 -7.27
N LEU A 168 8.99 18.87 -6.39
CA LEU A 168 8.78 20.32 -6.36
C LEU A 168 9.35 21.00 -7.61
N SER A 169 10.50 20.55 -8.11
CA SER A 169 11.08 21.07 -9.37
C SER A 169 10.19 20.80 -10.58
N ILE A 170 9.63 19.59 -10.70
CA ILE A 170 8.69 19.26 -11.78
C ILE A 170 7.42 20.12 -11.68
N GLN A 171 6.88 20.29 -10.47
CA GLN A 171 5.65 21.05 -10.25
C GLN A 171 5.83 22.57 -10.50
N LYS A 172 7.06 23.09 -10.48
CA LYS A 172 7.35 24.50 -10.77
C LYS A 172 7.51 24.78 -12.27
N ASN A 173 7.73 23.75 -13.08
CA ASN A 173 8.03 23.85 -14.52
C ASN A 173 6.85 23.41 -15.41
N GLY A 174 5.67 23.13 -14.86
CA GLY A 174 4.44 22.79 -15.58
C GLY A 174 3.26 23.54 -15.02
#